data_AF-A0A0G1R7Y0-F1
#
_entry.id   AF-A0A0G1R7Y0-F1
#
_cell.length_a   1.000
_cell.length_b   1.000
_cell.length_c   1.000
_cell.angle_alpha   90.00
_cell.angle_beta   90.00
_cell.angle_gamma   90.00
#
_symmetry.space_group_name_H-M   'P 1'
#
loop_
_entity.id
_entity.type
_entity.pdbx_description
1 polymer ?
#
loop_
_entity_poly.entity_id
_entity_poly.type
_entity_poly.pdbx_seq_one_letter_code
_entity_poly.pdbx_strand_id
1 'polypeptide(L)'
;MTKNPAERKKAKRGSLKKQLIFLCSCYAVVLLLFVAGFNLESFLADKRVLGLKTQNRIDEQQLLKEQKLYWEEFLAENPTYLDGWIELANVNLKLGEKEETELSFEKAKAIGPNSSKIKALEDALKN
;
A
#
# COMPACT_ATOMS: atom_id res chain seq x y z
N MET A 1 6.71 33.28 69.22
CA MET A 1 8.01 33.09 68.56
C MET A 1 7.85 33.16 67.05
N THR A 2 8.11 34.32 66.46
CA THR A 2 8.01 34.55 65.01
C THR A 2 9.30 34.09 64.33
N LYS A 3 9.22 33.12 63.40
CA LYS A 3 10.38 32.60 62.66
C LYS A 3 11.17 33.73 61.99
N ASN A 4 12.50 33.72 62.16
CA ASN A 4 13.46 34.72 61.68
C ASN A 4 13.34 34.90 60.14
N PRO A 5 13.37 36.13 59.61
CA PRO A 5 13.27 36.41 58.17
C PRO A 5 14.28 35.62 57.30
N ALA A 6 15.46 35.27 57.83
CA ALA A 6 16.44 34.44 57.12
C ALA A 6 15.96 32.99 56.89
N GLU A 7 15.25 32.41 57.87
CA GLU A 7 14.69 31.05 57.78
C GLU A 7 13.52 30.99 56.80
N ARG A 8 12.68 32.04 56.77
CA ARG A 8 11.57 32.17 55.79
C ARG A 8 12.07 32.25 54.36
N LYS A 9 13.17 33.00 54.12
CA LYS A 9 13.81 33.08 52.80
C LYS A 9 14.42 31.75 52.37
N LYS A 10 15.09 31.01 53.26
CA LYS A 10 15.62 29.66 52.97
C LYS A 10 14.51 28.66 52.66
N ALA A 11 13.43 28.64 53.44
CA ALA A 11 12.27 27.75 53.20
C ALA A 11 11.58 28.05 51.86
N LYS A 12 11.36 29.34 51.54
CA LYS A 12 10.78 29.76 50.26
C LYS A 12 11.67 29.41 49.07
N ARG A 13 13.00 29.56 49.20
CA ARG A 13 13.98 29.17 48.17
C ARG A 13 14.04 27.66 47.96
N GLY A 14 13.85 26.86 49.02
CA GLY A 14 13.70 25.40 48.92
C GLY A 14 12.41 24.98 48.21
N SER A 15 11.29 25.64 48.51
CA SER A 15 10.00 25.43 47.82
C SER A 15 10.07 25.78 46.33
N LEU A 16 10.72 26.90 45.98
CA LEU A 16 10.89 27.32 44.59
C LEU A 16 11.77 26.34 43.80
N LYS A 17 12.85 25.82 44.40
CA LYS A 17 13.66 24.77 43.76
C LYS A 17 12.86 23.50 43.47
N LYS A 18 11.99 23.08 44.40
CA LYS A 18 11.10 21.92 44.19
C LYS A 18 10.08 22.18 43.06
N GLN A 19 9.51 23.39 43.00
CA GLN A 19 8.61 23.79 41.92
C GLN A 19 9.32 23.83 40.56
N LEU A 20 10.56 24.32 40.51
CA LEU A 20 11.41 24.30 39.32
C LEU A 20 11.74 22.87 38.87
N ILE A 21 12.11 21.98 39.80
CA ILE A 21 12.37 20.56 39.49
C ILE A 21 11.09 19.90 38.95
N PHE A 22 9.93 20.19 39.55
CA PHE A 22 8.64 19.67 39.08
C PHE A 22 8.32 20.19 37.66
N LEU A 23 8.51 21.49 37.40
CA LEU A 23 8.36 22.09 36.07
C LEU A 23 9.30 21.44 35.03
N CYS A 24 10.57 21.22 35.40
CA CYS A 24 11.53 20.52 34.54
C CYS A 24 11.09 19.08 34.24
N SER A 25 10.57 18.35 35.23
CA SER A 25 10.05 17.00 35.01
C SER A 25 8.83 16.98 34.10
N CYS A 26 7.90 17.92 34.26
CA CYS A 26 6.74 18.03 33.37
C CYS A 26 7.16 18.35 31.93
N TYR A 27 8.13 19.25 31.75
CA TYR A 27 8.64 19.60 30.44
C TYR A 27 9.31 18.40 29.74
N ALA A 28 10.07 17.59 30.49
CA ALA A 28 10.69 16.38 29.96
C ALA A 28 9.64 15.35 29.47
N VAL A 29 8.55 15.17 30.22
CA VAL A 29 7.45 14.26 29.79
C VAL A 29 6.77 14.78 28.53
N VAL A 30 6.52 16.09 28.42
CA VAL A 30 5.93 16.68 27.21
C VAL A 30 6.85 16.50 26.01
N LEU A 31 8.16 16.70 26.17
CA LEU A 31 9.13 16.46 25.11
C LEU A 31 9.17 14.99 24.68
N LEU A 32 9.12 14.05 25.63
CA LEU A 32 9.07 12.62 25.32
C LEU A 32 7.81 12.25 24.55
N LEU A 33 6.64 12.77 24.95
CA LEU A 33 5.39 12.56 24.23
C LEU A 33 5.41 13.20 22.84
N PHE A 34 6.06 14.36 22.70
CA PHE A 34 6.22 15.02 21.42
C PHE A 34 7.12 14.21 20.47
N VAL A 35 8.28 13.74 20.94
CA VAL A 35 9.19 12.90 20.15
C VAL A 35 8.53 11.56 19.82
N ALA A 36 7.81 10.93 20.76
CA ALA A 36 7.07 9.71 20.51
C ALA A 36 5.95 9.92 19.48
N GLY A 37 5.21 11.03 19.59
CA GLY A 37 4.18 11.43 18.63
C GLY A 37 4.76 11.67 17.24
N PHE A 38 5.86 12.41 17.14
CA PHE A 38 6.55 12.68 15.88
C PHE A 38 7.14 11.41 15.25
N ASN A 39 7.73 10.53 16.06
CA ASN A 39 8.25 9.24 15.60
C ASN A 39 7.11 8.32 15.11
N LEU A 40 5.98 8.32 15.82
CA LEU A 40 4.79 7.57 15.42
C LEU A 40 4.16 8.16 14.15
N GLU A 41 4.13 9.48 14.02
CA GLU A 41 3.66 10.15 12.82
C GLU A 41 4.57 9.85 11.62
N SER A 42 5.90 9.85 11.79
CA SER A 42 6.85 9.43 10.76
C SER A 42 6.64 7.97 10.35
N PHE A 43 6.53 7.06 11.32
CA PHE A 43 6.28 5.63 11.09
C PHE A 43 4.91 5.36 10.45
N LEU A 44 3.90 6.15 10.81
CA LEU A 44 2.57 6.07 10.21
C LEU A 44 2.48 6.81 8.89
N ALA A 45 3.29 7.83 8.61
CA ALA A 45 3.37 8.51 7.33
C ALA A 45 3.96 7.58 6.26
N ASP A 46 4.98 6.79 6.61
CA ASP A 46 5.47 5.68 5.78
C ASP A 46 4.36 4.65 5.48
N LYS A 47 3.35 4.53 6.35
CA LYS A 47 2.21 3.60 6.19
C LYS A 47 0.94 4.24 5.62
N ARG A 48 0.76 5.56 5.74
CA ARG A 48 -0.38 6.34 5.25
C ARG A 48 0.03 7.02 3.96
N VAL A 49 0.32 6.20 2.96
CA VAL A 49 0.65 6.73 1.64
C VAL A 49 -0.64 6.88 0.83
N LEU A 50 -0.81 8.01 0.15
CA LEU A 50 -1.57 8.06 -1.12
C LEU A 50 -1.10 6.96 -2.09
N GLY A 51 0.09 6.41 -1.87
CA GLY A 51 0.64 5.21 -2.47
C GLY A 51 0.05 3.87 -2.03
N LEU A 52 -0.95 3.75 -1.14
CA LEU A 52 -1.65 2.45 -1.01
C LEU A 52 -2.43 2.09 -2.29
N LYS A 53 -2.96 3.09 -3.00
CA LYS A 53 -3.58 2.90 -4.32
C LYS A 53 -2.53 2.70 -5.42
N THR A 54 -1.39 3.38 -5.32
CA THR A 54 -0.32 3.30 -6.32
C THR A 54 0.51 2.03 -6.17
N GLN A 55 0.83 1.59 -4.94
CA GLN A 55 1.52 0.34 -4.66
C GLN A 55 0.62 -0.84 -5.03
N ASN A 56 -0.66 -0.88 -4.60
CA ASN A 56 -1.59 -1.92 -5.07
C ASN A 56 -1.73 -1.93 -6.60
N ARG A 57 -1.78 -0.77 -7.26
CA ARG A 57 -1.84 -0.69 -8.72
C ARG A 57 -0.53 -1.13 -9.38
N ILE A 58 0.63 -0.76 -8.84
CA ILE A 58 1.94 -1.17 -9.35
C ILE A 58 2.12 -2.67 -9.13
N ASP A 59 1.74 -3.19 -7.97
CA ASP A 59 1.78 -4.61 -7.63
C ASP A 59 0.80 -5.41 -8.51
N GLU A 60 -0.42 -4.90 -8.75
CA GLU A 60 -1.39 -5.51 -9.67
C GLU A 60 -0.90 -5.47 -11.12
N GLN A 61 -0.36 -4.34 -11.57
CA GLN A 61 0.17 -4.21 -12.93
C GLN A 61 1.42 -5.08 -13.13
N GLN A 62 2.26 -5.22 -12.12
CA GLN A 62 3.41 -6.11 -12.13
C GLN A 62 2.97 -7.58 -12.16
N LEU A 63 1.99 -7.95 -11.33
CA LEU A 63 1.42 -9.29 -11.33
C LEU A 63 0.80 -9.67 -12.68
N LEU A 64 0.07 -8.73 -13.32
CA LEU A 64 -0.50 -8.95 -14.65
C LEU A 64 0.59 -9.17 -15.71
N LYS A 65 1.72 -8.45 -15.63
CA LYS A 65 2.86 -8.67 -16.55
C LYS A 65 3.51 -10.02 -16.34
N GLU A 66 3.69 -10.46 -15.09
CA GLU A 66 4.22 -11.78 -14.77
C GLU A 66 3.26 -12.89 -15.24
N GLN A 67 1.95 -12.69 -15.05
CA GLN A 67 0.93 -13.62 -15.54
C GLN A 67 0.90 -13.70 -17.07
N LYS A 68 1.06 -12.56 -17.75
CA LYS A 68 1.19 -12.51 -19.21
C LYS A 68 2.37 -13.35 -19.68
N LEU A 69 3.55 -13.11 -19.10
CA LEU A 69 4.77 -13.84 -19.46
C LEU A 69 4.60 -15.36 -19.24
N TYR A 70 4.05 -15.77 -18.10
CA TYR A 70 3.76 -17.17 -17.83
C TYR A 70 2.86 -17.80 -18.90
N TRP A 71 1.79 -17.11 -19.29
CA TRP A 71 0.89 -17.64 -20.32
C TRP A 71 1.53 -17.69 -21.70
N GLU A 72 2.32 -16.68 -22.07
CA GLU A 72 3.06 -16.66 -23.34
C GLU A 72 4.05 -17.84 -23.43
N GLU A 73 4.81 -18.08 -22.36
CA GLU A 73 5.73 -19.21 -22.26
C GLU A 73 4.99 -20.55 -22.30
N PHE A 74 3.93 -20.71 -21.51
CA PHE A 74 3.14 -21.94 -21.45
C PHE A 74 2.48 -22.26 -22.79
N LEU A 75 1.93 -21.26 -23.48
CA LEU A 75 1.26 -21.40 -24.76
C LEU A 75 2.22 -21.58 -25.93
N ALA A 76 3.48 -21.18 -25.80
CA ALA A 76 4.52 -21.53 -26.77
C ALA A 76 4.73 -23.05 -26.84
N GLU A 77 4.65 -23.73 -25.69
CA GLU A 77 4.72 -25.19 -25.61
C GLU A 77 3.36 -25.87 -25.85
N ASN A 78 2.26 -25.21 -25.49
CA ASN A 78 0.90 -25.76 -25.54
C ASN A 78 -0.05 -24.88 -26.38
N PRO A 79 0.18 -24.73 -27.70
CA PRO A 79 -0.53 -23.75 -28.52
C PRO A 79 -2.02 -24.06 -28.73
N THR A 80 -2.47 -25.28 -28.44
CA THR A 80 -3.87 -25.70 -28.56
C THR A 80 -4.65 -25.61 -27.25
N TYR A 81 -4.01 -25.13 -26.17
CA TYR A 81 -4.67 -25.01 -24.86
C TYR A 81 -5.60 -23.80 -24.83
N LEU A 82 -6.89 -24.05 -25.04
CA LEU A 82 -7.94 -23.02 -25.15
C LEU A 82 -7.97 -22.07 -23.94
N ASP A 83 -7.97 -22.63 -22.74
CA ASP A 83 -8.12 -21.84 -21.51
C ASP A 83 -6.94 -20.87 -21.32
N GLY A 84 -5.73 -21.24 -21.73
CA GLY A 84 -4.57 -20.34 -21.67
C GLY A 84 -4.72 -19.13 -22.59
N TRP A 85 -5.22 -19.32 -23.83
CA TRP A 85 -5.47 -18.19 -24.73
C TRP A 85 -6.57 -17.25 -24.22
N ILE A 86 -7.59 -17.80 -23.56
CA ILE A 86 -8.64 -17.01 -22.89
C ILE A 86 -8.05 -16.18 -21.74
N GLU A 87 -7.24 -16.81 -20.89
CA GLU A 87 -6.60 -16.11 -19.77
C GLU A 87 -5.60 -15.05 -20.26
N LEU A 88 -4.82 -15.33 -21.30
CA LEU A 88 -3.93 -14.35 -21.91
C LEU A 88 -4.69 -13.14 -22.45
N ALA A 89 -5.83 -13.35 -23.13
CA ALA A 89 -6.69 -12.26 -23.59
C ALA A 89 -7.25 -11.44 -22.41
N ASN A 90 -7.71 -12.08 -21.33
CA ASN A 90 -8.17 -11.39 -20.12
C ASN A 90 -7.07 -10.55 -19.46
N VAL A 91 -5.84 -11.07 -19.41
CA VAL A 91 -4.69 -10.36 -18.85
C VAL A 91 -4.34 -9.13 -19.68
N ASN A 92 -4.26 -9.29 -21.01
CA ASN A 92 -3.99 -8.18 -21.93
C ASN A 92 -5.09 -7.11 -21.86
N LEU A 93 -6.35 -7.51 -21.71
CA LEU A 93 -7.47 -6.58 -21.53
C LEU A 93 -7.31 -5.74 -20.26
N LYS A 94 -6.90 -6.36 -19.13
CA LYS A 94 -6.63 -5.65 -17.87
C LYS A 94 -5.41 -4.73 -17.96
N LEU A 95 -4.41 -5.10 -18.76
CA LEU A 95 -3.23 -4.27 -19.05
C LEU A 95 -3.54 -3.11 -20.01
N GLY A 96 -4.68 -3.15 -20.71
CA GLY A 96 -5.07 -2.15 -21.72
C GLY A 96 -4.40 -2.36 -23.08
N GLU A 97 -3.81 -3.53 -23.30
CA GLU A 97 -3.08 -3.94 -24.51
C GLU A 97 -4.06 -4.51 -25.54
N LYS A 98 -4.72 -3.62 -26.29
CA LYS A 98 -5.85 -3.98 -27.17
C LYS A 98 -5.45 -4.93 -28.31
N GLU A 99 -4.32 -4.67 -28.96
CA GLU A 99 -3.87 -5.48 -30.10
C GLU A 99 -3.55 -6.92 -29.66
N GLU A 100 -2.87 -7.07 -28.53
CA GLU A 100 -2.52 -8.35 -27.93
C GLU A 100 -3.74 -9.09 -27.40
N THR A 101 -4.75 -8.36 -26.92
CA THR A 101 -6.05 -8.91 -26.53
C THR A 101 -6.77 -9.52 -27.72
N GLU A 102 -6.88 -8.78 -28.84
CA GLU A 102 -7.50 -9.26 -30.08
C GLU A 102 -6.79 -10.49 -30.64
N LEU A 103 -5.45 -10.46 -30.67
CA LEU A 103 -4.65 -11.59 -31.15
C LEU A 103 -4.87 -12.86 -30.31
N SER A 104 -4.89 -12.73 -28.99
CA SER A 104 -5.11 -13.86 -28.08
C SER A 104 -6.55 -14.39 -28.16
N PHE A 105 -7.52 -13.49 -28.31
CA PHE A 105 -8.93 -13.83 -28.51
C PHE A 105 -9.16 -14.59 -29.82
N GLU A 106 -8.58 -14.14 -30.93
CA GLU A 106 -8.69 -14.81 -32.23
C GLU A 106 -8.09 -16.22 -32.18
N LYS A 107 -6.96 -16.41 -31.49
CA LYS A 107 -6.40 -17.76 -31.25
C LYS A 107 -7.32 -18.64 -30.41
N ALA A 108 -7.90 -18.12 -29.33
CA ALA A 108 -8.89 -18.86 -28.54
C ALA A 108 -10.09 -19.27 -29.40
N LYS A 109 -10.61 -18.33 -30.21
CA LYS A 109 -11.77 -18.54 -31.09
C LYS A 109 -11.48 -19.56 -32.19
N ALA A 110 -10.27 -19.60 -32.72
CA ALA A 110 -9.85 -20.62 -33.68
C ALA A 110 -9.84 -22.03 -33.07
N ILE A 111 -9.52 -22.17 -31.78
CA ILE A 111 -9.45 -23.46 -31.08
C ILE A 111 -10.84 -23.93 -30.64
N GLY A 112 -11.65 -23.04 -30.07
CA GLY A 112 -12.91 -23.42 -29.40
C GLY A 112 -14.08 -22.51 -29.72
N PRO A 113 -14.46 -22.30 -31.00
CA PRO A 113 -15.37 -21.23 -31.43
C PRO A 113 -16.76 -21.23 -30.77
N ASN A 114 -17.21 -22.37 -30.27
CA ASN A 114 -18.52 -22.53 -29.60
C ASN A 114 -18.42 -22.61 -28.06
N SER A 115 -17.28 -22.24 -27.48
CA SER A 115 -17.10 -22.21 -26.03
C SER A 115 -17.89 -21.05 -25.41
N SER A 116 -18.62 -21.32 -24.34
CA SER A 116 -19.34 -20.30 -23.56
C SER A 116 -18.41 -19.22 -23.01
N LYS A 117 -17.17 -19.59 -22.64
CA LYS A 117 -16.14 -18.65 -22.17
C LYS A 117 -15.72 -17.66 -23.26
N ILE A 118 -15.61 -18.10 -24.51
CA ILE A 118 -15.28 -17.22 -25.64
C ILE A 118 -16.40 -16.23 -25.88
N LYS A 119 -17.65 -16.67 -25.84
CA LYS A 119 -18.80 -15.78 -25.99
C LYS A 119 -18.83 -14.69 -24.91
N ALA A 120 -18.55 -15.06 -23.66
CA ALA A 120 -18.45 -14.10 -22.57
C ALA A 120 -17.31 -13.09 -22.78
N LEU A 121 -16.16 -13.55 -23.29
CA LEU A 121 -15.03 -12.68 -23.62
C LEU A 121 -15.35 -11.76 -24.81
N GLU A 122 -16.06 -12.26 -25.83
CA GLU A 122 -16.52 -11.45 -26.96
C GLU A 122 -17.46 -10.32 -26.52
N ASP A 123 -18.39 -10.63 -25.62
CA ASP A 123 -19.29 -9.63 -25.04
C ASP A 123 -18.50 -8.59 -24.21
N ALA A 124 -17.46 -9.01 -23.49
CA ALA A 124 -16.59 -8.10 -22.74
C ALA A 124 -15.77 -7.16 -23.64
N LEU A 125 -15.40 -7.59 -24.85
CA LEU A 125 -14.62 -6.77 -25.80
C LEU A 125 -15.46 -5.73 -26.56
N LYS A 126 -16.79 -5.92 -26.62
CA LYS A 126 -17.72 -5.00 -27.32
C LYS A 126 -18.21 -3.85 -26.45
N ASN A 127 -18.01 -3.91 -25.13
CA ASN A 127 -18.43 -2.90 -24.15
C ASN A 127 -17.29 -1.94 -23.81
#